data_AF-A0A550GJR8-F1
#
_entry.id   AF-A0A550GJR8-F1
#
_cell.length_a   1.000
_cell.length_b   1.000
_cell.length_c   1.000
_cell.angle_alpha   90.00
_cell.angle_beta   90.00
_cell.angle_gamma   90.00
#
_symmetry.space_group_name_H-M   'P 1'
#
loop_
_entity.id
_entity.type
_entity.pdbx_description
1 polymer ?
#
loop_
_entity_poly.entity_id
_entity_poly.type
_entity_poly.pdbx_seq_one_letter_code
_entity_poly.pdbx_strand_id
1 'polypeptide(L)'
;MAEPEKFKLGDILYGLVIPLLVGILIIAFPAVLRPALDTWFPPGDMIMNIDPSPYAFLTVIFTHGFASMIILAVPLILGLLWNKWAGGAAGFLLGSLYYVAYAGYNTQYSVQMAIDFYNAAAAGGLDAATQLNYFVSLLPPNLWADPSFIGNWIVGGILIGYIAGALNNKSMSFKRMLGAGLTASIAVSIMQFTLNMTVASGAWMAQADPGFALFTVMLPGILLGIIAPILAKVMTWYGLLPGSRY
;
A
#
# COMPACT_ATOMS: atom_id res chain seq x y z
N MET A 1 41.06 -1.50 23.00
CA MET A 1 40.10 -1.27 21.91
C MET A 1 40.41 -2.30 20.84
N ALA A 2 39.50 -3.20 20.52
CA ALA A 2 39.68 -4.10 19.37
C ALA A 2 39.59 -3.26 18.08
N GLU A 3 40.43 -3.54 17.09
CA GLU A 3 40.35 -2.86 15.79
C GLU A 3 38.97 -3.07 15.16
N PRO A 4 38.41 -2.05 14.49
CA PRO A 4 37.20 -2.22 13.69
C PRO A 4 37.45 -3.29 12.61
N GLU A 5 36.46 -4.16 12.40
CA GLU A 5 36.53 -5.23 11.40
C GLU A 5 36.91 -4.66 10.03
N LYS A 6 37.87 -5.31 9.34
CA LYS A 6 38.30 -4.87 8.01
C LYS A 6 37.14 -5.00 7.03
N PHE A 7 36.92 -3.96 6.22
CA PHE A 7 35.92 -3.91 5.16
C PHE A 7 36.02 -5.12 4.23
N LYS A 8 34.94 -5.87 4.07
CA LYS A 8 34.86 -7.10 3.28
C LYS A 8 34.13 -6.83 1.96
N LEU A 9 34.38 -7.67 0.95
CA LEU A 9 33.61 -7.62 -0.30
C LEU A 9 32.10 -7.80 -0.07
N GLY A 10 31.74 -8.55 0.99
CA GLY A 10 30.36 -8.70 1.43
C GLY A 10 29.71 -7.36 1.78
N ASP A 11 30.45 -6.40 2.33
CA ASP A 11 29.91 -5.09 2.71
C ASP A 11 29.49 -4.28 1.48
N ILE A 12 30.18 -4.45 0.35
CA ILE A 12 29.77 -3.87 -0.95
C ILE A 12 28.50 -4.56 -1.46
N LEU A 13 28.43 -5.89 -1.37
CA LEU A 13 27.26 -6.66 -1.81
C LEU A 13 26.00 -6.24 -1.03
N TYR A 14 26.08 -6.21 0.30
CA TYR A 14 24.96 -5.86 1.17
C TYR A 14 24.65 -4.36 1.19
N GLY A 15 25.67 -3.51 1.11
CA GLY A 15 25.53 -2.06 1.20
C GLY A 15 25.15 -1.37 -0.12
N LEU A 16 25.47 -1.96 -1.28
CA LEU A 16 25.24 -1.33 -2.59
C LEU A 16 24.47 -2.23 -3.56
N VAL A 17 24.96 -3.44 -3.82
CA VAL A 17 24.41 -4.30 -4.89
C VAL A 17 22.99 -4.72 -4.58
N ILE A 18 22.72 -5.20 -3.36
CA ILE A 18 21.38 -5.63 -2.96
C ILE A 18 20.39 -4.45 -2.97
N PRO A 19 20.68 -3.28 -2.36
CA PRO A 19 19.80 -2.11 -2.48
C PRO A 19 19.53 -1.69 -3.93
N LEU A 20 20.55 -1.74 -4.81
CA LEU A 20 20.39 -1.42 -6.22
C LEU A 20 19.44 -2.41 -6.93
N LEU A 21 19.64 -3.72 -6.71
CA LEU A 21 18.76 -4.76 -7.28
C LEU A 21 17.33 -4.60 -6.79
N VAL A 22 17.14 -4.30 -5.51
CA VAL A 22 15.82 -4.01 -4.93
C VAL A 22 15.23 -2.75 -5.59
N GLY A 23 16.01 -1.69 -5.78
CA GLY A 23 15.57 -0.48 -6.48
C GLY A 23 15.14 -0.75 -7.92
N ILE A 24 15.89 -1.57 -8.66
CA ILE A 24 15.54 -2.01 -10.02
C ILE A 24 14.23 -2.79 -9.99
N LEU A 25 14.07 -3.73 -9.05
CA LEU A 25 12.85 -4.51 -8.90
C LEU A 25 11.63 -3.61 -8.60
N ILE A 26 11.79 -2.62 -7.71
CA ILE A 26 10.75 -1.65 -7.36
C ILE A 26 10.30 -0.84 -8.59
N ILE A 27 11.21 -0.51 -9.50
CA ILE A 27 10.89 0.21 -10.75
C ILE A 27 10.29 -0.74 -11.80
N ALA A 28 10.87 -1.93 -11.94
CA ALA A 28 10.43 -2.93 -12.92
C ALA A 28 9.00 -3.41 -12.65
N PHE A 29 8.58 -3.48 -11.38
CA PHE A 29 7.24 -3.93 -11.02
C PHE A 29 6.12 -3.05 -11.63
N PRO A 30 6.05 -1.72 -11.40
CA PRO A 30 5.06 -0.87 -12.04
C PRO A 30 5.35 -0.64 -13.54
N ALA A 31 6.61 -0.66 -13.99
CA ALA A 31 6.94 -0.36 -15.39
C ALA A 31 6.74 -1.56 -16.34
N VAL A 32 6.88 -2.79 -15.85
CA VAL A 32 6.85 -4.01 -16.68
C VAL A 32 5.75 -4.96 -16.21
N LEU A 33 5.70 -5.27 -14.91
CA LEU A 33 4.78 -6.28 -14.41
C LEU A 33 3.33 -5.81 -14.47
N ARG A 34 3.06 -4.54 -14.13
CA ARG A 34 1.71 -3.98 -14.22
C ARG A 34 1.16 -3.97 -15.66
N PRO A 35 1.85 -3.41 -16.68
CA PRO A 35 1.38 -3.50 -18.06
C PRO A 35 1.18 -4.94 -18.55
N ALA A 36 2.05 -5.88 -18.13
CA ALA A 36 1.88 -7.29 -18.45
C ALA A 36 0.60 -7.88 -17.81
N LEU A 37 0.34 -7.57 -16.54
CA LEU A 37 -0.89 -7.97 -15.84
C LEU A 37 -2.13 -7.33 -16.46
N ASP A 38 -2.08 -6.06 -16.84
CA ASP A 38 -3.17 -5.36 -17.56
C ASP A 38 -3.41 -5.98 -18.94
N THR A 39 -2.36 -6.52 -19.59
CA THR A 39 -2.51 -7.24 -20.87
C THR A 39 -3.13 -8.63 -20.67
N TRP A 40 -2.75 -9.35 -19.62
CA TRP A 40 -3.28 -10.70 -19.33
C TRP A 40 -4.68 -10.66 -18.70
N PHE A 41 -4.97 -9.61 -17.95
CA PHE A 41 -6.23 -9.40 -17.23
C PHE A 41 -6.75 -7.97 -17.48
N PRO A 42 -7.25 -7.69 -18.71
CA PRO A 42 -7.66 -6.36 -19.09
C PRO A 42 -8.74 -5.79 -18.15
N PRO A 43 -8.52 -4.58 -17.58
CA PRO A 43 -9.59 -3.82 -16.97
C PRO A 43 -10.51 -3.39 -18.11
N GLY A 44 -11.80 -3.71 -18.01
CA GLY A 44 -12.77 -3.44 -19.06
C GLY A 44 -12.76 -1.97 -19.47
N ASP A 45 -13.12 -1.70 -20.73
CA ASP A 45 -13.16 -0.36 -21.28
C ASP A 45 -14.61 0.04 -21.51
N MET A 46 -15.11 0.95 -20.67
CA MET A 46 -16.48 1.47 -20.79
C MET A 46 -16.67 2.33 -22.05
N ILE A 47 -15.59 2.91 -22.60
CA ILE A 47 -15.63 3.74 -23.82
C ILE A 47 -15.69 2.84 -25.06
N MET A 48 -14.89 1.78 -25.07
CA MET A 48 -14.89 0.80 -26.17
C MET A 48 -15.92 -0.32 -26.00
N ASN A 49 -16.71 -0.29 -24.93
CA ASN A 49 -17.68 -1.32 -24.56
C ASN A 49 -17.05 -2.73 -24.50
N ILE A 50 -15.80 -2.80 -24.00
CA ILE A 50 -15.05 -4.04 -23.82
C ILE A 50 -15.29 -4.53 -22.41
N ASP A 51 -15.86 -5.72 -22.28
CA ASP A 51 -16.09 -6.33 -20.98
C ASP A 51 -14.77 -6.57 -20.21
N PRO A 52 -14.73 -6.28 -18.90
CA PRO A 52 -13.57 -6.57 -18.08
C PRO A 52 -13.29 -8.08 -18.03
N SER A 53 -12.01 -8.44 -17.96
CA SER A 53 -11.65 -9.81 -17.59
C SER A 53 -12.26 -10.16 -16.23
N PRO A 54 -12.85 -11.36 -16.05
CA PRO A 54 -13.33 -11.80 -14.73
C PRO A 54 -12.19 -11.88 -13.69
N TYR A 55 -10.94 -11.82 -14.14
CA TYR A 55 -9.73 -11.85 -13.31
C TYR A 55 -9.06 -10.48 -13.14
N ALA A 56 -9.65 -9.38 -13.61
CA ALA A 56 -9.07 -8.04 -13.49
C ALA A 56 -8.78 -7.64 -12.03
N PHE A 57 -9.50 -8.23 -11.06
CA PHE A 57 -9.23 -8.06 -9.63
C PHE A 57 -7.83 -8.53 -9.21
N LEU A 58 -7.23 -9.51 -9.90
CA LEU A 58 -5.89 -10.00 -9.61
C LEU A 58 -4.84 -8.90 -9.85
N THR A 59 -5.01 -8.10 -10.89
CA THR A 59 -4.12 -6.98 -11.17
C THR A 59 -4.14 -5.95 -10.04
N VAL A 60 -5.31 -5.68 -9.47
CA VAL A 60 -5.45 -4.80 -8.30
C VAL A 60 -4.78 -5.41 -7.07
N ILE A 61 -5.00 -6.70 -6.80
CA ILE A 61 -4.37 -7.39 -5.66
C ILE A 61 -2.84 -7.34 -5.77
N PHE A 62 -2.28 -7.68 -6.93
CA PHE A 62 -0.82 -7.75 -7.11
C PHE A 62 -0.16 -6.38 -7.19
N THR A 63 -0.87 -5.31 -7.56
CA THR A 63 -0.31 -3.96 -7.62
C THR A 63 -0.59 -3.20 -6.32
N HIS A 64 -1.87 -2.91 -6.05
CA HIS A 64 -2.29 -2.10 -4.90
C HIS A 64 -2.18 -2.87 -3.60
N GLY A 65 -2.57 -4.15 -3.58
CA GLY A 65 -2.44 -4.99 -2.40
C GLY A 65 -0.97 -5.21 -2.01
N PHE A 66 -0.08 -5.40 -2.97
CA PHE A 66 1.35 -5.52 -2.69
C PHE A 66 1.98 -4.22 -2.19
N ALA A 67 1.62 -3.09 -2.80
CA ALA A 67 2.07 -1.77 -2.35
C ALA A 67 1.63 -1.51 -0.90
N SER A 68 0.35 -1.74 -0.57
CA SER A 68 -0.19 -1.58 0.78
C SER A 68 0.52 -2.48 1.80
N MET A 69 0.84 -3.71 1.41
CA MET A 69 1.62 -4.62 2.24
C MET A 69 3.00 -4.04 2.58
N ILE A 70 3.73 -3.43 1.63
CA ILE A 70 5.06 -2.86 1.91
C ILE A 70 4.96 -1.72 2.93
N ILE A 71 4.02 -0.80 2.72
CA ILE A 71 3.86 0.42 3.53
C ILE A 71 3.48 0.06 4.97
N LEU A 72 2.64 -0.96 5.14
CA LEU A 72 2.20 -1.43 6.44
C LEU A 72 3.17 -2.47 7.06
N ALA A 73 3.96 -3.17 6.24
CA ALA A 73 4.95 -4.15 6.71
C ALA A 73 6.06 -3.51 7.51
N VAL A 74 6.63 -2.41 7.04
CA VAL A 74 7.77 -1.79 7.73
C VAL A 74 7.38 -1.29 9.14
N PRO A 75 6.28 -0.54 9.33
CA PRO A 75 5.77 -0.17 10.66
C PRO A 75 5.47 -1.39 11.52
N LEU A 76 4.85 -2.42 10.95
CA LEU A 76 4.51 -3.65 11.65
C LEU A 76 5.77 -4.40 12.14
N ILE A 77 6.76 -4.60 11.27
CA ILE A 77 8.04 -5.25 11.60
C ILE A 77 8.79 -4.44 12.65
N LEU A 78 8.88 -3.12 12.51
CA LEU A 78 9.52 -2.25 13.51
C LEU A 78 8.78 -2.23 14.84
N GLY A 79 7.45 -2.30 14.81
CA GLY A 79 6.63 -2.50 16.00
C GLY A 79 7.00 -3.81 16.71
N LEU A 80 7.01 -4.92 15.97
CA LEU A 80 7.34 -6.24 16.49
C LEU A 80 8.76 -6.32 17.04
N LEU A 81 9.76 -5.81 16.30
CA LEU A 81 11.18 -5.94 16.66
C LEU A 81 11.63 -4.94 17.72
N TRP A 82 11.11 -3.71 17.69
CA TRP A 82 11.68 -2.59 18.43
C TRP A 82 10.80 -2.15 19.59
N ASN A 83 9.69 -1.48 19.29
CA ASN A 83 8.64 -1.10 20.24
C ASN A 83 7.50 -0.39 19.50
N LYS A 84 6.40 -0.16 20.23
CA LYS A 84 5.21 0.56 19.76
C LYS A 84 5.47 1.95 19.17
N TRP A 85 6.47 2.68 19.69
CA TRP A 85 6.80 4.03 19.20
C TRP A 85 7.59 3.99 17.90
N ALA A 86 8.53 3.07 17.76
CA ALA A 86 9.27 2.86 16.52
C ALA A 86 8.33 2.42 15.39
N GLY A 87 7.43 1.47 15.67
CA GLY A 87 6.38 1.07 14.74
C GLY A 87 5.46 2.23 14.38
N GLY A 88 4.95 2.98 15.38
CA GLY A 88 4.06 4.12 15.14
C GLY A 88 4.71 5.26 14.34
N ALA A 89 5.96 5.61 14.63
CA ALA A 89 6.70 6.65 13.93
C ALA A 89 7.00 6.27 12.48
N ALA A 90 7.45 5.03 12.24
CA ALA A 90 7.62 4.52 10.88
C ALA A 90 6.29 4.50 10.11
N GLY A 91 5.20 4.15 10.81
CA GLY A 91 3.83 4.21 10.31
C GLY A 91 3.42 5.60 9.85
N PHE A 92 3.67 6.61 10.68
CA PHE A 92 3.40 8.00 10.33
C PHE A 92 4.17 8.43 9.09
N LEU A 93 5.48 8.16 9.04
CA LEU A 93 6.33 8.58 7.92
C LEU A 93 5.94 7.90 6.61
N LEU A 94 5.87 6.57 6.60
CA LEU A 94 5.53 5.81 5.40
C LEU A 94 4.08 6.02 4.97
N GLY A 95 3.16 6.10 5.94
CA GLY A 95 1.76 6.42 5.69
C GLY A 95 1.59 7.80 5.04
N SER A 96 2.30 8.81 5.53
CA SER A 96 2.24 10.17 4.98
C SER A 96 2.85 10.26 3.58
N LEU A 97 3.99 9.62 3.35
CA LEU A 97 4.63 9.58 2.03
C LEU A 97 3.74 8.86 1.01
N TYR A 98 3.16 7.73 1.40
CA TYR A 98 2.27 6.99 0.52
C TYR A 98 0.97 7.73 0.25
N TYR A 99 0.38 8.36 1.27
CA TYR A 99 -0.78 9.23 1.09
C TYR A 99 -0.52 10.27 -0.01
N VAL A 100 0.59 10.99 0.07
CA VAL A 100 0.95 12.02 -0.92
C VAL A 100 1.15 11.42 -2.30
N ALA A 101 1.90 10.32 -2.41
CA ALA A 101 2.15 9.66 -3.67
C ALA A 101 0.86 9.13 -4.33
N TYR A 102 -0.01 8.51 -3.54
CA TYR A 102 -1.25 7.90 -4.04
C TYR A 102 -2.28 8.95 -4.43
N ALA A 103 -2.46 10.01 -3.61
CA ALA A 103 -3.37 11.11 -3.92
C ALA A 103 -2.94 11.82 -5.21
N GLY A 104 -1.63 12.06 -5.39
CA GLY A 104 -1.08 12.65 -6.60
C GLY A 104 -1.34 11.79 -7.84
N TYR A 105 -1.01 10.49 -7.77
CA TYR A 105 -1.24 9.54 -8.87
C TYR A 105 -2.71 9.47 -9.28
N ASN A 106 -3.64 9.36 -8.32
CA ASN A 106 -5.06 9.23 -8.63
C ASN A 106 -5.66 10.54 -9.15
N THR A 107 -5.22 11.69 -8.64
CA THR A 107 -5.65 12.99 -9.17
C THR A 107 -5.25 13.13 -10.63
N GLN A 108 -3.99 12.81 -10.97
CA GLN A 108 -3.51 12.85 -12.35
C GLN A 108 -4.30 11.91 -13.27
N TYR A 109 -4.50 10.66 -12.84
CA TYR A 109 -5.24 9.67 -13.61
C TYR A 109 -6.69 10.11 -13.88
N SER A 110 -7.40 10.61 -12.87
CA SER A 110 -8.78 11.07 -13.03
C SER A 110 -8.90 12.33 -13.91
N VAL A 111 -7.94 13.25 -13.84
CA VAL A 111 -7.90 14.40 -14.76
C VAL A 111 -7.70 13.93 -16.20
N GLN A 112 -6.79 12.96 -16.43
CA GLN A 112 -6.59 12.40 -17.77
C GLN A 112 -7.87 11.74 -18.31
N MET A 113 -8.55 10.93 -17.49
CA MET A 113 -9.84 10.36 -17.88
C MET A 113 -10.88 11.43 -18.25
N ALA A 114 -11.00 12.49 -17.46
CA ALA A 114 -11.93 13.58 -17.74
C ALA A 114 -11.62 14.27 -19.09
N ILE A 115 -10.34 14.46 -19.41
CA ILE A 115 -9.89 15.00 -20.71
C ILE A 115 -10.25 14.05 -21.85
N ASP A 116 -9.99 12.75 -21.70
CA ASP A 116 -10.26 11.76 -22.74
C ASP A 116 -11.77 11.67 -23.04
N PHE A 117 -12.61 11.69 -22.00
CA PHE A 117 -14.06 11.77 -22.14
C PHE A 117 -14.52 13.07 -22.81
N TYR A 118 -13.96 14.21 -22.44
CA TYR A 118 -14.26 15.50 -23.07
C TYR A 118 -13.96 15.46 -24.58
N ASN A 119 -12.80 14.94 -24.96
CA ASN A 119 -12.40 14.80 -26.37
C ASN A 119 -13.30 13.83 -27.14
N ALA A 120 -13.65 12.68 -26.53
CA ALA A 120 -14.56 11.70 -27.13
C ALA A 120 -15.97 12.28 -27.32
N ALA A 121 -16.47 13.03 -26.33
CA ALA A 121 -17.76 13.71 -26.40
C ALA A 121 -17.80 14.75 -27.52
N ALA A 122 -16.71 15.50 -27.71
CA ALA A 122 -16.56 16.44 -28.82
C ALA A 122 -16.56 15.73 -30.18
N ALA A 123 -15.85 14.60 -30.31
CA ALA A 123 -15.87 13.78 -31.52
C ALA A 123 -17.26 13.18 -31.80
N GLY A 124 -18.05 12.90 -30.76
CA GLY A 124 -19.43 12.41 -30.84
C GLY A 124 -20.48 13.48 -31.16
N GLY A 125 -20.09 14.74 -31.35
CA GLY A 125 -21.02 15.83 -31.71
C GLY A 125 -21.90 16.34 -30.58
N LEU A 126 -21.56 16.06 -29.31
CA LEU A 126 -22.20 16.71 -28.16
C LEU A 126 -21.94 18.21 -28.21
N ASP A 127 -22.88 19.03 -27.72
CA ASP A 127 -22.66 20.47 -27.63
C ASP A 127 -21.64 20.82 -26.52
N ALA A 128 -21.02 22.00 -26.64
CA ALA A 128 -19.96 22.42 -25.73
C ALA A 128 -20.41 22.55 -24.26
N ALA A 129 -21.68 22.91 -24.00
CA ALA A 129 -22.19 23.04 -22.64
C ALA A 129 -22.36 21.66 -21.99
N THR A 130 -22.88 20.69 -22.74
CA THR A 130 -22.99 19.30 -22.29
C THR A 130 -21.60 18.68 -22.07
N GLN A 131 -20.64 18.91 -22.98
CA GLN A 131 -19.26 18.46 -22.80
C GLN A 131 -18.64 19.03 -21.50
N LEU A 132 -18.81 20.32 -21.24
CA LEU A 132 -18.28 20.97 -20.03
C LEU A 132 -18.91 20.40 -18.76
N ASN A 133 -20.22 20.18 -18.75
CA ASN A 133 -20.91 19.57 -17.61
C ASN A 133 -20.39 18.16 -17.32
N TYR A 134 -20.16 17.35 -18.36
CA TYR A 134 -19.55 16.03 -18.20
C TYR A 134 -18.12 16.13 -17.65
N PHE A 135 -17.27 16.99 -18.24
CA PHE A 135 -15.91 17.20 -17.78
C PHE A 135 -15.85 17.56 -16.29
N VAL A 136 -16.64 18.56 -15.87
CA VAL A 136 -16.68 19.01 -14.47
C VAL A 136 -17.20 17.90 -13.55
N SER A 137 -18.18 17.10 -13.99
CA SER A 137 -18.70 15.97 -13.21
C SER A 137 -17.71 14.81 -13.05
N LEU A 138 -16.75 14.69 -13.97
CA LEU A 138 -15.71 13.64 -13.97
C LEU A 138 -14.42 14.09 -13.30
N LEU A 139 -14.26 15.38 -13.00
CA LEU A 139 -13.12 15.85 -12.23
C LEU A 139 -13.11 15.13 -10.87
N PRO A 140 -11.96 14.57 -10.47
CA PRO A 140 -11.88 13.87 -9.20
C PRO A 140 -12.24 14.82 -8.05
N PRO A 141 -12.92 14.33 -7.01
CA PRO A 141 -12.97 15.05 -5.75
C PRO A 141 -11.54 15.30 -5.25
N ASN A 142 -11.37 16.34 -4.43
CA ASN A 142 -10.07 16.68 -3.88
C ASN A 142 -9.58 15.55 -2.94
N LEU A 143 -8.81 14.61 -3.48
CA LEU A 143 -8.27 13.47 -2.74
C LEU A 143 -7.35 13.88 -1.58
N TRP A 144 -6.80 15.10 -1.65
CA TRP A 144 -6.01 15.69 -0.57
C TRP A 144 -6.85 16.15 0.62
N ALA A 145 -8.16 16.29 0.43
CA ALA A 145 -9.13 16.62 1.46
C ALA A 145 -9.94 15.40 1.92
N ASP A 146 -9.71 14.23 1.33
CA ASP A 146 -10.47 13.02 1.64
C ASP A 146 -10.00 12.40 2.97
N PRO A 147 -10.87 12.34 4.00
CA PRO A 147 -10.51 11.83 5.32
C PRO A 147 -10.20 10.33 5.32
N SER A 148 -10.72 9.56 4.37
CA SER A 148 -10.44 8.12 4.26
C SER A 148 -8.97 7.85 3.98
N PHE A 149 -8.30 8.74 3.24
CA PHE A 149 -6.87 8.61 2.94
C PHE A 149 -5.99 8.82 4.17
N ILE A 150 -6.32 9.81 4.99
CA ILE A 150 -5.65 10.06 6.26
C ILE A 150 -5.85 8.85 7.17
N GLY A 151 -7.09 8.36 7.28
CA GLY A 151 -7.42 7.21 8.09
C GLY A 151 -6.71 5.93 7.62
N ASN A 152 -6.71 5.66 6.31
CA ASN A 152 -6.17 4.43 5.75
C ASN A 152 -4.65 4.35 5.87
N TRP A 153 -3.96 5.42 5.48
CA TRP A 153 -2.51 5.36 5.28
C TRP A 153 -1.75 5.91 6.47
N ILE A 154 -2.14 7.08 6.96
CA ILE A 154 -1.43 7.73 8.07
C ILE A 154 -1.82 7.05 9.39
N VAL A 155 -3.11 7.08 9.73
CA VAL A 155 -3.60 6.50 10.99
C VAL A 155 -3.44 4.98 10.96
N GLY A 156 -3.77 4.31 9.85
CA GLY A 156 -3.55 2.88 9.68
C GLY A 156 -2.10 2.46 9.83
N GLY A 157 -1.17 3.22 9.24
CA GLY A 157 0.27 3.01 9.41
C GLY A 157 0.73 3.16 10.87
N ILE A 158 0.29 4.21 11.56
CA ILE A 158 0.61 4.41 12.98
C ILE A 158 0.08 3.25 13.83
N LEU A 159 -1.19 2.90 13.64
CA LEU A 159 -1.88 1.89 14.44
C LEU A 159 -1.28 0.51 14.24
N ILE A 160 -0.97 0.10 13.01
CA ILE A 160 -0.45 -1.25 12.77
C ILE A 160 0.89 -1.47 13.51
N GLY A 161 1.79 -0.48 13.44
CA GLY A 161 3.07 -0.53 14.14
C GLY A 161 2.92 -0.40 15.66
N TYR A 162 2.05 0.49 16.12
CA TYR A 162 1.83 0.71 17.55
C TYR A 162 1.19 -0.50 18.23
N ILE A 163 0.12 -1.06 17.67
CA ILE A 163 -0.59 -2.24 18.21
C ILE A 163 0.37 -3.43 18.25
N ALA A 164 1.07 -3.70 17.15
CA ALA A 164 2.01 -4.82 17.09
C ALA A 164 3.11 -4.70 18.14
N GLY A 165 3.70 -3.51 18.31
CA GLY A 165 4.72 -3.29 19.32
C GLY A 165 4.20 -3.32 20.75
N ALA A 166 2.98 -2.84 20.99
CA ALA A 166 2.35 -2.88 22.31
C ALA A 166 2.03 -4.32 22.74
N LEU A 167 1.45 -5.12 21.84
CA LEU A 167 1.08 -6.51 22.12
C LEU A 167 2.30 -7.42 22.18
N ASN A 168 3.28 -7.24 21.28
CA ASN A 168 4.48 -8.07 21.29
C ASN A 168 5.37 -7.76 22.51
N ASN A 169 5.40 -6.51 22.97
CA ASN A 169 6.17 -6.04 24.13
C ASN A 169 7.61 -6.59 24.16
N LYS A 170 8.33 -6.43 23.04
CA LYS A 170 9.71 -6.91 22.85
C LYS A 170 9.91 -8.42 23.03
N SER A 171 8.85 -9.23 22.90
CA SER A 171 8.97 -10.68 22.94
C SER A 171 9.62 -11.22 21.67
N MET A 172 10.49 -12.21 21.84
CA MET A 172 11.18 -12.92 20.76
C MET A 172 10.51 -14.24 20.38
N SER A 173 9.42 -14.57 21.07
CA SER A 173 8.68 -15.80 20.82
C SER A 173 7.84 -15.64 19.55
N PHE A 174 8.05 -16.53 18.58
CA PHE A 174 7.35 -16.45 17.30
C PHE A 174 5.82 -16.48 17.47
N LYS A 175 5.31 -17.29 18.42
CA LYS A 175 3.88 -17.35 18.73
C LYS A 175 3.30 -15.99 19.12
N ARG A 176 4.02 -15.21 19.94
CA ARG A 176 3.57 -13.89 20.37
C ARG A 176 3.71 -12.85 19.27
N MET A 177 4.79 -12.92 18.48
CA MET A 177 4.97 -12.06 17.31
C MET A 177 3.85 -12.29 16.28
N LEU A 178 3.51 -13.55 16.02
CA LEU A 178 2.42 -13.93 15.12
C LEU A 178 1.07 -13.43 15.64
N GLY A 179 0.77 -13.64 16.93
CA GLY A 179 -0.45 -13.13 17.55
C GLY A 179 -0.55 -11.60 17.47
N ALA A 180 0.51 -10.89 17.85
CA ALA A 180 0.57 -9.43 17.80
C ALA A 180 0.43 -8.90 16.36
N GLY A 181 1.12 -9.53 15.40
CA GLY A 181 1.08 -9.15 13.98
C GLY A 181 -0.29 -9.36 13.35
N LEU A 182 -0.93 -10.52 13.60
CA LEU A 182 -2.29 -10.79 13.14
C LEU A 182 -3.31 -9.83 13.75
N THR A 183 -3.28 -9.62 15.07
CA THR A 183 -4.20 -8.69 15.73
C THR A 183 -4.06 -7.28 15.19
N ALA A 184 -2.82 -6.78 15.04
CA ALA A 184 -2.58 -5.45 14.50
C ALA A 184 -3.08 -5.32 13.05
N SER A 185 -2.77 -6.31 12.20
CA SER A 185 -3.13 -6.25 10.78
C SER A 185 -4.63 -6.38 10.57
N ILE A 186 -5.31 -7.26 11.31
CA ILE A 186 -6.78 -7.40 11.25
C ILE A 186 -7.46 -6.11 11.74
N ALA A 187 -7.01 -5.54 12.86
CA ALA A 187 -7.60 -4.32 13.40
C ALA A 187 -7.52 -3.15 12.41
N VAL A 188 -6.34 -2.93 11.81
CA VAL A 188 -6.15 -1.88 10.81
C VAL A 188 -6.93 -2.18 9.53
N SER A 189 -6.99 -3.43 9.09
CA SER A 189 -7.73 -3.78 7.88
C SER A 189 -9.25 -3.61 8.06
N ILE A 190 -9.80 -3.90 9.25
CA ILE A 190 -11.21 -3.62 9.57
C ILE A 190 -11.49 -2.12 9.52
N MET A 191 -10.60 -1.32 10.11
CA MET A 191 -10.70 0.14 10.04
C MET A 191 -10.65 0.61 8.59
N GLN A 192 -9.69 0.13 7.79
CA GLN A 192 -9.56 0.52 6.40
C GLN A 192 -10.78 0.13 5.57
N PHE A 193 -11.29 -1.10 5.76
CA PHE A 193 -12.53 -1.55 5.14
C PHE A 193 -13.70 -0.63 5.50
N THR A 194 -13.83 -0.27 6.79
CA THR A 194 -14.89 0.62 7.26
C THR A 194 -14.78 2.00 6.62
N LEU A 195 -13.59 2.57 6.54
CA LEU A 195 -13.36 3.89 5.93
C LEU A 195 -13.70 3.88 4.44
N ASN A 196 -13.31 2.83 3.71
CA ASN A 196 -13.62 2.67 2.30
C ASN A 196 -15.14 2.57 2.05
N MET A 197 -15.87 1.91 2.95
CA MET A 197 -17.32 1.74 2.84
C MET A 197 -18.13 2.97 3.24
N THR A 198 -17.61 3.85 4.11
CA THR A 198 -18.42 4.88 4.78
C THR A 198 -18.05 6.31 4.44
N VAL A 199 -16.76 6.61 4.20
CA VAL A 199 -16.28 8.00 4.11
C VAL A 199 -15.37 8.28 2.93
N ALA A 200 -14.87 7.25 2.23
CA ALA A 200 -14.07 7.48 1.03
C ALA A 200 -14.91 8.25 0.00
N SER A 201 -14.35 9.29 -0.61
CA SER A 201 -15.00 10.12 -1.61
C SER A 201 -14.11 10.16 -2.84
N GLY A 202 -14.31 9.21 -3.74
CA GLY A 202 -13.55 9.12 -4.99
C GLY A 202 -12.16 8.48 -4.88
N ALA A 203 -11.61 8.16 -6.06
CA ALA A 203 -10.41 7.35 -6.32
C ALA A 203 -10.52 5.85 -6.04
N TRP A 204 -11.42 5.14 -6.75
CA TRP A 204 -11.39 3.66 -6.84
C TRP A 204 -11.45 2.92 -5.49
N MET A 205 -11.73 3.63 -4.40
CA MET A 205 -11.78 3.13 -3.04
C MET A 205 -13.18 2.61 -2.77
N ALA A 206 -13.56 1.53 -3.47
CA ALA A 206 -14.67 0.63 -3.15
C ALA A 206 -15.99 1.23 -2.63
N GLN A 207 -16.30 2.49 -2.95
CA GLN A 207 -17.59 3.05 -2.61
C GLN A 207 -18.62 2.28 -3.46
N ALA A 208 -19.39 1.43 -2.77
CA ALA A 208 -20.44 0.55 -3.29
C ALA A 208 -20.07 -0.89 -3.71
N ASP A 209 -18.83 -1.37 -3.52
CA ASP A 209 -18.51 -2.81 -3.70
C ASP A 209 -17.83 -3.41 -2.46
N PRO A 210 -18.61 -3.99 -1.52
CA PRO A 210 -18.07 -4.65 -0.33
C PRO A 210 -17.14 -5.83 -0.66
N GLY A 211 -17.38 -6.53 -1.77
CA GLY A 211 -16.55 -7.67 -2.18
C GLY A 211 -15.16 -7.19 -2.59
N PHE A 212 -15.11 -6.17 -3.44
CA PHE A 212 -13.86 -5.54 -3.85
C PHE A 212 -13.11 -4.90 -2.67
N ALA A 213 -13.79 -4.18 -1.77
CA ALA A 213 -13.19 -3.63 -0.55
C ALA A 213 -12.54 -4.72 0.32
N LEU A 214 -13.23 -5.85 0.49
CA LEU A 214 -12.74 -6.97 1.28
C LEU A 214 -11.48 -7.58 0.68
N PHE A 215 -11.43 -7.83 -0.63
CA PHE A 215 -10.25 -8.42 -1.27
C PHE A 215 -9.05 -7.47 -1.35
N THR A 216 -9.28 -6.18 -1.52
CA THR A 216 -8.21 -5.17 -1.66
C THR A 216 -7.57 -4.77 -0.34
N VAL A 217 -8.30 -4.90 0.78
CA VAL A 217 -7.83 -4.45 2.10
C VAL A 217 -7.63 -5.62 3.06
N MET A 218 -8.64 -6.47 3.24
CA MET A 218 -8.60 -7.52 4.27
C MET A 218 -7.61 -8.63 3.91
N LEU A 219 -7.62 -9.11 2.66
CA LEU A 219 -6.74 -10.21 2.26
C LEU A 219 -5.25 -9.82 2.35
N PRO A 220 -4.77 -8.68 1.78
CA PRO A 220 -3.39 -8.23 1.96
C PRO A 220 -3.03 -8.01 3.42
N GLY A 221 -3.93 -7.45 4.22
CA GLY A 221 -3.72 -7.25 5.65
C GLY A 221 -3.55 -8.56 6.43
N ILE A 222 -4.39 -9.57 6.18
CA ILE A 222 -4.27 -10.89 6.82
C ILE A 222 -2.94 -11.55 6.41
N LEU A 223 -2.62 -11.55 5.11
CA LEU A 223 -1.34 -12.08 4.62
C LEU A 223 -0.16 -11.37 5.26
N LEU A 224 -0.24 -10.05 5.38
CA LEU A 224 0.78 -9.24 6.04
C LEU A 224 0.97 -9.62 7.51
N GLY A 225 -0.13 -9.84 8.24
CA GLY A 225 -0.11 -10.28 9.63
C GLY A 225 0.57 -11.62 9.86
N ILE A 226 0.74 -12.44 8.80
CA ILE A 226 1.49 -13.70 8.82
C ILE A 226 2.93 -13.48 8.37
N ILE A 227 3.12 -12.80 7.23
CA ILE A 227 4.42 -12.62 6.58
C ILE A 227 5.35 -11.76 7.45
N ALA A 228 4.87 -10.66 8.00
CA ALA A 228 5.71 -9.73 8.77
C ALA A 228 6.30 -10.37 10.05
N PRO A 229 5.55 -11.13 10.87
CA PRO A 229 6.15 -11.89 11.96
C PRO A 229 7.21 -12.91 11.53
N ILE A 230 7.04 -13.56 10.38
CA ILE A 230 8.05 -14.48 9.81
C ILE A 230 9.32 -13.70 9.47
N LEU A 231 9.19 -12.61 8.71
CA LEU A 231 10.33 -11.76 8.34
C LEU A 231 11.03 -11.19 9.58
N ALA A 232 10.27 -10.65 10.52
CA ALA A 232 10.79 -10.17 11.79
C ALA A 232 11.54 -11.30 12.52
N LYS A 233 10.99 -12.51 12.58
CA LYS A 233 11.67 -13.64 13.23
C LYS A 233 12.99 -13.99 12.54
N VAL A 234 13.03 -14.00 11.21
CA VAL A 234 14.25 -14.23 10.44
C VAL A 234 15.29 -13.15 10.72
N MET A 235 14.89 -11.87 10.75
CA MET A 235 15.79 -10.75 11.09
C MET A 235 16.46 -10.95 12.45
N THR A 236 15.75 -11.54 13.42
CA THR A 236 16.33 -11.84 14.74
C THR A 236 17.42 -12.91 14.71
N TRP A 237 17.41 -13.81 13.73
CA TRP A 237 18.47 -14.81 13.55
C TRP A 237 19.77 -14.19 13.03
N TYR A 238 19.67 -13.07 12.33
CA TYR A 238 20.81 -12.31 11.80
C TYR A 238 21.25 -11.15 12.71
N GLY A 239 20.75 -11.11 13.97
CA GLY A 239 21.19 -10.12 14.95
C GLY A 239 20.66 -8.70 14.71
N LEU A 240 19.63 -8.51 13.87
CA LEU A 240 18.96 -7.23 13.64
C LEU A 240 18.01 -6.88 14.81
N LEU A 241 18.56 -6.84 16.03
CA LEU A 241 17.84 -6.51 17.24
C LEU A 241 18.23 -5.13 17.76
N PRO A 242 17.25 -4.28 18.06
CA PRO A 242 17.53 -3.00 18.67
C PRO A 242 17.87 -3.16 20.14
N GLY A 243 19.12 -2.87 20.47
CA GLY A 243 19.62 -2.93 21.83
C GLY A 243 19.74 -4.37 22.31
N SER A 244 20.88 -5.00 22.00
CA SER A 244 21.39 -6.03 22.88
C SER A 244 21.42 -5.45 24.30
N ARG A 245 20.83 -6.18 25.24
CA ARG A 245 21.07 -6.02 26.66
C ARG A 245 22.59 -5.87 26.88
N TYR A 246 23.00 -4.66 27.23
CA TYR A 246 23.99 -4.46 28.27
C TYR A 246 23.22 -4.15 29.54
#